data_AF-A0A963TAX7-F1
#
_entry.id   AF-A0A963TAX7-F1
#
_cell.length_a   1.000
_cell.length_b   1.000
_cell.length_c   1.000
_cell.angle_alpha   90.00
_cell.angle_beta   90.00
_cell.angle_gamma   90.00
#
_symmetry.space_group_name_H-M   'P 1'
#
loop_
_entity.id
_entity.type
_entity.pdbx_description
1 polymer ?
#
loop_
_entity_poly.entity_id
_entity_poly.type
_entity_poly.pdbx_seq_one_letter_code
_entity_poly.pdbx_strand_id
1 'polypeptide(L)'
;MGCILNRCTDQVAGDLLVIAYYATFVLVAVGLSYLAQSRSIRTAASLIGIAWAFGLFAFFYLNGPSYFLVAVMLDTILAYHFWRMAKAQLFAAPLCLIFLFEIAFVTFTQAVGFSTFWTMFVLNRLFELTLLYLIGCSFFR
;
A
#
# COMPACT_ATOMS: atom_id res chain seq x y z
N MET A 1 19.46 -1.33 -20.44
CA MET A 1 19.51 -1.21 -18.98
C MET A 1 19.53 0.26 -18.55
N GLY A 2 18.49 0.69 -17.84
CA GLY A 2 18.48 1.98 -17.14
C GLY A 2 18.41 1.75 -15.63
N CYS A 3 18.87 2.72 -14.84
CA CYS A 3 18.87 2.60 -13.39
C CYS A 3 18.14 3.79 -12.75
N ILE A 4 17.37 3.52 -11.70
CA ILE A 4 16.81 4.53 -10.80
C ILE A 4 17.33 4.20 -9.41
N LEU A 5 18.15 5.10 -8.84
CA LEU A 5 18.89 4.87 -7.60
C LEU A 5 19.68 3.54 -7.67
N ASN A 6 19.42 2.59 -6.76
CA ASN A 6 20.12 1.30 -6.70
C ASN A 6 19.48 0.21 -7.57
N ARG A 7 18.38 0.50 -8.26
CA ARG A 7 17.64 -0.49 -9.06
C ARG A 7 17.90 -0.32 -10.55
N CYS A 8 18.52 -1.31 -11.16
CA CYS A 8 18.75 -1.37 -12.60
C CYS A 8 17.83 -2.40 -13.26
N THR A 9 17.14 -2.00 -14.32
CA THR A 9 16.21 -2.85 -15.08
C THR A 9 16.27 -2.48 -16.57
N ASP A 10 15.96 -3.43 -17.44
CA ASP A 10 15.78 -3.14 -18.86
C ASP A 10 14.42 -2.50 -19.18
N GLN A 11 13.51 -2.49 -18.21
CA GLN A 11 12.13 -2.00 -18.35
C GLN A 11 11.84 -0.78 -17.47
N VAL A 12 12.78 0.17 -17.35
CA VAL A 12 12.60 1.38 -16.52
C VAL A 12 11.31 2.13 -16.83
N ALA A 13 10.97 2.26 -18.13
CA ALA A 13 9.75 2.92 -18.55
C ALA A 13 8.48 2.20 -18.07
N GLY A 14 8.50 0.86 -18.01
CA GLY A 14 7.41 0.06 -17.48
C GLY A 14 7.22 0.27 -15.98
N ASP A 15 8.30 0.20 -15.22
CA ASP A 15 8.27 0.44 -13.77
C ASP A 15 7.75 1.86 -13.45
N LEU A 16 8.22 2.88 -14.18
CA LEU A 16 7.76 4.25 -14.03
C LEU A 16 6.28 4.42 -14.36
N LEU A 17 5.77 3.74 -15.40
CA LEU A 17 4.36 3.79 -15.77
C LEU A 17 3.48 3.18 -14.68
N VAL A 18 3.88 2.05 -14.12
CA VAL A 18 3.17 1.40 -13.00
C VAL A 18 3.16 2.31 -11.77
N ILE A 19 4.29 2.96 -11.45
CA ILE A 19 4.37 3.90 -10.34
C ILE A 19 3.47 5.11 -10.59
N ALA A 20 3.48 5.68 -11.78
CA ALA A 20 2.61 6.81 -12.14
C ALA A 20 1.13 6.43 -12.03
N TYR A 21 0.76 5.23 -12.48
CA TYR A 21 -0.59 4.68 -12.31
C TYR A 21 -1.00 4.67 -10.83
N TYR A 22 -0.20 4.06 -9.94
CA TYR A 22 -0.53 4.03 -8.51
C TYR A 22 -0.48 5.42 -7.85
N ALA A 23 0.46 6.28 -8.26
CA ALA A 23 0.54 7.66 -7.79
C ALA A 23 -0.77 8.41 -8.05
N THR A 24 -1.33 8.28 -9.27
CA THR A 24 -2.61 8.91 -9.60
C THR A 24 -3.75 8.40 -8.72
N PHE A 25 -3.84 7.09 -8.50
CA PHE A 25 -4.87 6.52 -7.63
C PHE A 25 -4.73 6.98 -6.17
N VAL A 26 -3.51 7.03 -5.65
CA VAL A 26 -3.24 7.53 -4.29
C VAL A 26 -3.62 9.01 -4.18
N LEU A 27 -3.23 9.84 -5.14
CA LEU A 27 -3.59 11.26 -5.16
C LEU A 27 -5.10 11.48 -5.24
N VAL A 28 -5.81 10.68 -6.05
CA VAL A 28 -7.28 10.72 -6.11
C VAL A 28 -7.90 10.30 -4.78
N ALA A 29 -7.46 9.19 -4.18
CA ALA A 29 -7.97 8.73 -2.89
C ALA A 29 -7.74 9.77 -1.78
N VAL A 30 -6.54 10.35 -1.73
CA VAL A 30 -6.20 11.41 -0.78
C VAL A 30 -7.05 12.66 -1.06
N GLY A 31 -7.09 13.15 -2.29
CA GLY A 31 -7.87 14.34 -2.67
C GLY A 31 -9.35 14.21 -2.31
N LEU A 32 -9.98 13.08 -2.67
CA LEU A 32 -11.38 12.80 -2.31
C LEU A 32 -11.57 12.68 -0.79
N SER A 33 -10.62 12.10 -0.06
CA SER A 33 -10.70 12.00 1.40
C SER A 33 -10.66 13.37 2.11
N TYR A 34 -10.02 14.38 1.51
CA TYR A 34 -10.03 15.76 2.02
C TYR A 34 -11.34 16.49 1.73
N LEU A 35 -12.07 16.07 0.69
CA LEU A 35 -13.41 16.57 0.38
C LEU A 35 -14.48 15.90 1.24
N ALA A 36 -14.27 14.66 1.67
CA ALA A 36 -15.16 13.95 2.58
C ALA A 36 -15.22 14.63 3.96
N GLN A 37 -16.41 14.70 4.57
CA GLN A 37 -16.60 15.34 5.89
C GLN A 37 -16.09 14.49 7.08
N SER A 38 -15.33 13.43 6.81
CA SER A 38 -14.89 12.45 7.80
C SER A 38 -13.40 12.58 8.12
N ARG A 39 -13.09 12.98 9.35
CA ARG A 39 -11.71 13.02 9.85
C ARG A 39 -11.02 11.67 9.75
N SER A 40 -11.75 10.59 10.00
CA SER A 40 -11.18 9.25 10.01
C SER A 40 -10.79 8.76 8.61
N ILE A 41 -11.59 9.07 7.59
CA ILE A 41 -11.29 8.74 6.18
C ILE A 41 -10.04 9.51 5.73
N ARG A 42 -9.97 10.81 6.03
CA ARG A 42 -8.78 11.62 5.76
C ARG A 42 -7.52 11.09 6.45
N THR A 43 -7.61 10.72 7.73
CA THR A 43 -6.48 10.12 8.45
C THR A 43 -6.06 8.80 7.81
N ALA A 44 -7.01 7.93 7.45
CA ALA A 44 -6.72 6.65 6.80
C ALA A 44 -6.01 6.82 5.45
N ALA A 45 -6.55 7.70 4.59
CA ALA A 45 -5.94 8.00 3.29
C ALA A 45 -4.55 8.63 3.43
N SER A 46 -4.36 9.50 4.42
CA SER A 46 -3.04 10.11 4.68
C SER A 46 -2.01 9.08 5.15
N LEU A 47 -2.39 8.18 6.06
CA LEU A 47 -1.50 7.10 6.53
C LEU A 47 -1.11 6.16 5.38
N ILE A 48 -2.08 5.74 4.56
CA ILE A 48 -1.84 4.88 3.40
C ILE A 48 -0.96 5.59 2.35
N GLY A 49 -1.21 6.88 2.08
CA GLY A 49 -0.41 7.66 1.15
C GLY A 49 1.05 7.82 1.61
N ILE A 50 1.27 8.09 2.91
CA ILE A 50 2.62 8.19 3.49
C ILE A 50 3.33 6.83 3.44
N ALA A 51 2.66 5.76 3.82
CA ALA A 51 3.23 4.41 3.78
C ALA A 51 3.60 3.99 2.35
N TRP A 52 2.73 4.28 1.36
CA TRP A 52 3.01 4.03 -0.04
C TRP A 52 4.23 4.82 -0.55
N ALA A 53 4.33 6.11 -0.20
CA ALA A 53 5.48 6.93 -0.57
C ALA A 53 6.80 6.40 0.03
N PHE A 54 6.77 5.95 1.29
CA PHE A 54 7.92 5.32 1.92
C PHE A 54 8.27 3.96 1.31
N GLY A 55 7.25 3.13 1.01
CA GLY A 55 7.41 1.86 0.32
C GLY A 55 8.02 2.02 -1.08
N LEU A 56 7.63 3.06 -1.80
CA LEU A 56 8.22 3.41 -3.10
C LEU A 56 9.71 3.75 -2.97
N PHE A 57 10.08 4.54 -1.97
CA PHE A 57 11.50 4.83 -1.69
C PHE A 57 12.29 3.56 -1.37
N ALA A 58 11.72 2.69 -0.52
CA ALA A 58 12.32 1.41 -0.18
C ALA A 58 12.48 0.49 -1.40
N PHE A 59 11.53 0.47 -2.34
CA PHE A 59 11.58 -0.35 -3.56
C PHE A 59 12.74 0.01 -4.49
N PHE A 60 13.13 1.28 -4.55
CA PHE A 60 14.25 1.75 -5.36
C PHE A 60 15.61 1.63 -4.66
N TYR A 61 15.62 1.62 -3.33
CA TYR A 61 16.85 1.65 -2.55
C TYR A 61 17.30 0.27 -2.06
N LEU A 62 16.35 -0.61 -1.75
CA LEU A 62 16.59 -1.91 -1.14
C LEU A 62 16.54 -3.06 -2.15
N ASN A 63 17.19 -4.17 -1.80
CA ASN A 63 17.02 -5.43 -2.51
C ASN A 63 15.67 -6.10 -2.15
N GLY A 64 15.24 -7.08 -2.95
CA GLY A 64 13.92 -7.72 -2.83
C GLY A 64 13.56 -8.19 -1.41
N PRO A 65 14.40 -9.00 -0.72
CA PRO A 65 14.10 -9.47 0.64
C PRO A 65 13.96 -8.34 1.67
N SER A 66 14.85 -7.34 1.62
CA SER A 66 14.79 -6.20 2.56
C SER A 66 13.57 -5.32 2.30
N TYR A 67 13.16 -5.18 1.04
CA TYR A 67 11.91 -4.51 0.68
C TYR A 67 10.69 -5.19 1.33
N PHE A 68 10.60 -6.52 1.29
CA PHE A 68 9.49 -7.24 1.90
C PHE A 68 9.46 -7.13 3.42
N LEU A 69 10.62 -7.05 4.08
CA LEU A 69 10.69 -6.75 5.52
C LEU A 69 10.13 -5.36 5.84
N VAL A 70 10.48 -4.35 5.03
CA VAL A 70 9.93 -2.99 5.18
C VAL A 70 8.43 -2.98 4.92
N ALA A 71 7.95 -3.71 3.90
CA ALA A 71 6.52 -3.82 3.62
C ALA A 71 5.75 -4.38 4.83
N VAL A 72 6.20 -5.52 5.40
CA VAL A 72 5.58 -6.11 6.60
C VAL A 72 5.60 -5.13 7.78
N MET A 73 6.69 -4.39 7.96
CA MET A 73 6.78 -3.38 9.03
C MET A 73 5.74 -2.26 8.83
N LEU A 74 5.63 -1.71 7.61
CA LEU A 74 4.64 -0.67 7.28
C LEU A 74 3.21 -1.19 7.46
N ASP A 75 2.92 -2.38 6.95
CA ASP A 75 1.59 -2.99 7.03
C ASP A 75 1.21 -3.27 8.49
N THR A 76 2.17 -3.67 9.33
CA THR A 76 1.96 -3.87 10.77
C THR A 76 1.61 -2.54 11.46
N ILE A 77 2.30 -1.45 11.12
CA ILE A 77 2.01 -0.10 11.65
C ILE A 77 0.61 0.34 11.21
N LEU A 78 0.27 0.17 9.94
CA LEU A 78 -1.05 0.50 9.39
C LEU A 78 -2.16 -0.34 10.03
N ALA A 79 -1.98 -1.66 10.10
CA ALA A 79 -2.92 -2.58 10.75
C ALA A 79 -3.16 -2.19 12.22
N TYR A 80 -2.11 -1.82 12.96
CA TYR A 80 -2.24 -1.32 14.32
C TYR A 80 -3.09 -0.04 14.39
N HIS A 81 -2.81 0.95 13.54
CA HIS A 81 -3.58 2.19 13.49
C HIS A 81 -5.04 1.94 13.10
N PHE A 82 -5.30 1.07 12.14
CA PHE A 82 -6.67 0.72 11.72
C PHE A 82 -7.41 -0.10 12.76
N TRP A 83 -6.75 -1.02 13.47
CA TRP A 83 -7.31 -1.71 14.62
C TRP A 83 -7.75 -0.72 15.71
N ARG A 84 -6.90 0.24 16.04
CA ARG A 84 -7.22 1.30 17.02
C ARG A 84 -8.41 2.14 16.56
N MET A 85 -8.47 2.48 15.28
CA MET A 85 -9.55 3.27 14.70
C MET A 85 -10.87 2.48 14.58
N ALA A 86 -10.79 1.17 14.32
CA ALA A 86 -11.93 0.27 14.19
C ALA A 86 -12.75 0.14 15.48
N LYS A 87 -12.11 0.36 16.64
CA LYS A 87 -12.81 0.41 17.94
C LYS A 87 -13.86 1.52 18.03
N ALA A 88 -13.70 2.60 17.26
CA ALA A 88 -14.60 3.74 17.26
C ALA A 88 -15.36 3.93 15.93
N GLN A 89 -14.83 3.37 14.83
CA GLN A 89 -15.35 3.63 13.50
C GLN A 89 -15.28 2.35 12.64
N LEU A 90 -16.44 1.79 12.28
CA LEU A 90 -16.53 0.50 11.58
C LEU A 90 -15.79 0.47 10.23
N PHE A 91 -15.68 1.63 9.54
CA PHE A 91 -15.00 1.69 8.24
C PHE A 91 -13.50 1.29 8.29
N ALA A 92 -12.85 1.38 9.46
CA ALA A 92 -11.45 1.02 9.59
C ALA A 92 -11.23 -0.51 9.73
N ALA A 93 -12.29 -1.28 10.01
CA ALA A 93 -12.17 -2.72 10.19
C ALA A 93 -11.79 -3.46 8.89
N PRO A 94 -12.40 -3.19 7.72
CA PRO A 94 -11.96 -3.78 6.45
C PRO A 94 -10.50 -3.45 6.12
N LEU A 95 -10.06 -2.20 6.34
CA LEU A 95 -8.67 -1.81 6.14
C LEU A 95 -7.73 -2.64 7.03
N CYS A 96 -8.05 -2.78 8.32
CA CYS A 96 -7.26 -3.60 9.23
C CYS A 96 -7.15 -5.05 8.75
N LEU A 97 -8.23 -5.65 8.25
CA LEU A 97 -8.23 -7.03 7.76
C LEU A 97 -7.38 -7.19 6.51
N ILE A 98 -7.41 -6.23 5.59
CA ILE A 98 -6.57 -6.25 4.38
C ILE A 98 -5.09 -6.25 4.77
N PHE A 99 -4.65 -5.34 5.64
CA PHE A 99 -3.24 -5.29 6.06
C PHE A 99 -2.81 -6.53 6.86
N LEU A 100 -3.68 -7.10 7.71
CA LEU A 100 -3.39 -8.38 8.37
C LEU A 100 -3.22 -9.52 7.36
N PHE A 101 -4.01 -9.53 6.29
CA PHE A 101 -3.86 -10.49 5.21
C PHE A 101 -2.56 -10.28 4.43
N GLU A 102 -2.19 -9.04 4.11
CA GLU A 102 -0.91 -8.72 3.46
C GLU A 102 0.28 -9.21 4.28
N ILE A 103 0.31 -8.92 5.59
CA ILE A 103 1.35 -9.39 6.51
C ILE A 103 1.47 -10.92 6.48
N ALA A 104 0.34 -11.62 6.63
CA ALA A 104 0.31 -13.08 6.62
C ALA A 104 0.78 -13.65 5.27
N PHE A 105 0.35 -13.04 4.17
CA PHE A 105 0.69 -13.45 2.82
C PHE A 105 2.18 -13.24 2.51
N VAL A 106 2.75 -12.09 2.86
CA VAL A 106 4.19 -11.83 2.68
C VAL A 106 5.01 -12.79 3.54
N THR A 107 4.66 -12.95 4.82
CA THR A 107 5.37 -13.86 5.72
C THR A 107 5.36 -15.29 5.20
N PHE A 108 4.20 -15.77 4.73
CA PHE A 108 4.07 -17.09 4.13
C PHE A 108 4.90 -17.24 2.86
N THR A 109 4.76 -16.30 1.92
CA THR A 109 5.46 -16.36 0.63
C THR A 109 6.98 -16.30 0.77
N GLN A 110 7.50 -15.52 1.73
CA GLN A 110 8.92 -15.51 2.06
C GLN A 110 9.38 -16.85 2.68
N ALA A 111 8.57 -17.47 3.54
CA ALA A 111 8.91 -18.74 4.18
C ALA A 111 8.98 -19.91 3.19
N VAL A 112 8.13 -19.94 2.16
CA VAL A 112 8.11 -21.02 1.15
C VAL A 112 8.93 -20.71 -0.10
N GLY A 113 9.63 -19.58 -0.15
CA GLY A 113 10.41 -19.17 -1.34
C GLY A 113 9.54 -18.94 -2.58
N PHE A 114 8.34 -18.40 -2.39
CA PHE A 114 7.42 -18.13 -3.49
C PHE A 114 7.97 -17.08 -4.46
N SER A 115 7.49 -17.09 -5.71
CA SER A 115 7.96 -16.15 -6.73
C SER A 115 7.67 -14.71 -6.35
N THR A 116 8.72 -13.88 -6.31
CA THR A 116 8.66 -12.43 -6.08
C THR A 116 7.65 -11.74 -7.01
N PHE A 117 7.55 -12.18 -8.26
CA PHE A 117 6.60 -11.62 -9.23
C PHE A 117 5.15 -11.80 -8.76
N TRP A 118 4.78 -13.03 -8.39
CA TRP A 118 3.42 -13.33 -7.93
C TRP A 118 3.11 -12.67 -6.59
N THR A 119 4.09 -12.58 -5.69
CA THR A 119 3.93 -11.84 -4.43
C THR A 119 3.62 -10.37 -4.68
N MET A 120 4.42 -9.69 -5.51
CA MET A 120 4.19 -8.28 -5.87
C MET A 120 2.85 -8.08 -6.60
N PHE A 121 2.47 -9.01 -7.49
CA PHE A 121 1.19 -8.95 -8.18
C PHE A 121 0.00 -8.95 -7.20
N VAL A 122 -0.02 -9.87 -6.24
CA VAL A 122 -1.10 -9.97 -5.25
C VAL A 122 -1.13 -8.73 -4.35
N LEU A 123 0.01 -8.28 -3.85
CA LEU A 123 0.10 -7.06 -3.03
C LEU A 123 -0.45 -5.84 -3.77
N ASN A 124 -0.10 -5.69 -5.05
CA ASN A 124 -0.62 -4.60 -5.87
C ASN A 124 -2.15 -4.67 -6.02
N ARG A 125 -2.76 -5.86 -6.16
CA ARG A 125 -4.22 -6.00 -6.23
C ARG A 125 -4.91 -5.68 -4.90
N LEU A 126 -4.30 -6.04 -3.77
CA LEU A 126 -4.82 -5.70 -2.44
C LEU A 126 -4.71 -4.20 -2.16
N PHE A 127 -3.63 -3.57 -2.63
CA PHE A 127 -3.48 -2.12 -2.57
C PHE A 127 -4.54 -1.40 -3.41
N GLU A 128 -4.83 -1.88 -4.63
CA GLU A 128 -5.93 -1.34 -5.45
C GLU A 128 -7.27 -1.46 -4.73
N LEU A 129 -7.56 -2.61 -4.12
CA LEU A 129 -8.77 -2.82 -3.34
C LEU A 129 -8.87 -1.81 -2.19
N THR A 130 -7.76 -1.57 -1.49
CA THR A 130 -7.65 -0.58 -0.41
C THR A 130 -7.96 0.83 -0.88
N LEU A 131 -7.39 1.24 -2.03
CA LEU A 131 -7.63 2.57 -2.60
C LEU A 131 -9.06 2.73 -3.10
N LEU A 132 -9.60 1.73 -3.81
CA LEU A 132 -10.98 1.74 -4.27
C LEU A 132 -11.97 1.78 -3.11
N TYR A 133 -11.69 1.06 -2.02
CA TYR A 133 -12.48 1.12 -0.79
C TYR A 133 -12.48 2.54 -0.19
N LEU A 134 -11.31 3.18 -0.07
CA LEU A 134 -11.21 4.55 0.42
C LEU A 134 -11.93 5.56 -0.48
N ILE A 135 -11.77 5.45 -1.79
CA ILE A 135 -12.45 6.29 -2.78
C ILE A 135 -13.97 6.12 -2.64
N GLY A 136 -14.45 4.89 -2.60
CA GLY A 136 -15.86 4.58 -2.39
C GLY A 136 -16.38 5.19 -1.08
N CYS A 137 -15.71 4.94 0.04
CA CYS A 137 -16.08 5.53 1.33
C CYS A 137 -16.09 7.06 1.33
N SER A 138 -15.21 7.69 0.55
CA SER A 138 -15.17 9.16 0.43
C SER A 138 -16.36 9.73 -0.34
N PHE A 139 -16.94 8.98 -1.29
CA PHE A 139 -18.15 9.42 -2.01
C PHE A 139 -19.43 9.31 -1.19
N PHE A 140 -19.49 8.38 -0.23
CA PHE A 140 -20.69 8.12 0.59
C PHE A 140 -20.71 8.88 1.93
N ARG A 141 -19.79 9.82 2.18
CA ARG A 141 -19.60 10.53 3.47
C ARG A 141 -19.43 12.03 3.29
#